data_AF-G2XQV8-F1
#
_entry.id   AF-G2XQV8-F1
#
_cell.length_a   1.000
_cell.length_b   1.000
_cell.length_c   1.000
_cell.angle_alpha   90.00
_cell.angle_beta   90.00
_cell.angle_gamma   90.00
#
_symmetry.space_group_name_H-M   'P 1'
#
loop_
_entity.id
_entity.type
_entity.pdbx_description
1 polymer ?
#
loop_
_entity_poly.entity_id
_entity_poly.type
_entity_poly.pdbx_seq_one_letter_code
_entity_poly.pdbx_strand_id
1 'polypeptide(L)'
;MATRNTATGQSTGDTNDIEMTDAPKEITINETLKIALPDKYQGSRQELDTFLLQLEIYFRFNEDKFTTKESKSIWAASYLRVLKDLRQRFVESSEIPTS
;
A
#
# COMPACT_ATOMS: atom_id res chain seq x y z
N MET A 1 61.43 42.91 -34.85
CA MET A 1 60.58 44.09 -34.62
C MET A 1 59.26 43.62 -34.02
N ALA A 2 58.73 44.40 -33.06
CA ALA A 2 57.46 44.26 -32.32
C ALA A 2 57.36 43.20 -31.19
N THR A 3 57.82 43.62 -30.02
CA THR A 3 57.45 43.19 -28.65
C THR A 3 56.04 43.65 -28.27
N ARG A 4 55.27 42.89 -27.46
CA ARG A 4 54.39 43.35 -26.36
C ARG A 4 53.79 42.14 -25.61
N ASN A 5 54.29 41.73 -24.44
CA ASN A 5 54.04 42.14 -23.04
C ASN A 5 53.02 41.27 -22.30
N THR A 6 53.46 40.84 -21.12
CA THR A 6 52.82 40.08 -20.03
C THR A 6 51.71 40.85 -19.30
N ALA A 7 50.77 40.12 -18.68
CA ALA A 7 50.15 40.52 -17.41
C ALA A 7 49.69 39.30 -16.61
N THR A 8 50.34 39.10 -15.46
CA THR A 8 49.90 38.30 -14.32
C THR A 8 48.60 38.88 -13.75
N GLY A 9 47.63 38.01 -13.45
CA GLY A 9 46.44 38.35 -12.67
C GLY A 9 46.17 37.25 -11.66
N GLN A 10 46.75 37.39 -10.47
CA GLN A 10 46.39 36.63 -9.28
C GLN A 10 45.16 37.29 -8.67
N SER A 11 44.04 36.58 -8.58
CA SER A 11 42.88 36.99 -7.77
C SER A 11 42.78 36.06 -6.57
N THR A 12 43.15 36.59 -5.42
CA THR A 12 42.75 36.13 -4.09
C THR A 12 41.23 36.21 -3.94
N GLY A 13 40.63 35.25 -3.25
CA GLY A 13 39.20 35.25 -2.91
C GLY A 13 38.81 34.04 -2.06
N ASP A 14 39.01 34.19 -0.76
CA ASP A 14 38.14 33.73 0.34
C ASP A 14 37.89 32.22 0.56
N THR A 15 38.46 31.77 1.68
CA THR A 15 38.00 30.66 2.54
C THR A 15 36.50 30.48 2.49
N ASN A 16 36.05 29.33 2.00
CA ASN A 16 34.89 28.66 2.55
C ASN A 16 35.20 27.17 2.54
N ASP A 17 35.58 26.68 3.72
CA ASP A 17 35.59 25.27 4.06
C ASP A 17 34.19 24.71 3.75
N ILE A 18 34.06 23.97 2.64
CA ILE A 18 32.82 23.25 2.33
C ILE A 18 32.82 22.05 3.27
N GLU A 19 32.34 22.29 4.49
CA GLU A 19 31.98 21.27 5.44
C GLU A 19 30.89 20.41 4.80
N MET A 20 31.27 19.25 4.24
CA MET A 20 30.33 18.22 3.84
C MET A 20 29.79 17.53 5.09
N THR A 21 28.92 18.20 5.83
CA THR A 21 28.03 17.56 6.80
C THR A 21 26.77 17.09 6.10
N ASP A 22 26.90 16.11 5.20
CA ASP A 22 25.73 15.35 4.72
C ASP A 22 25.42 14.24 5.74
N ALA A 23 24.99 14.68 6.92
CA ALA A 23 24.34 13.77 7.85
C ALA A 23 23.05 13.26 7.18
N PRO A 24 22.78 11.94 7.14
CA PRO A 24 21.58 11.43 6.52
C PRO A 24 20.36 12.10 7.17
N LYS A 25 19.65 12.94 6.41
CA LYS A 25 18.37 13.49 6.87
C LYS A 25 17.46 12.31 7.13
N GLU A 26 17.09 12.11 8.38
CA GLU A 26 16.10 11.12 8.79
C GLU A 26 14.79 11.43 8.06
N ILE A 27 14.46 10.63 7.04
CA ILE A 27 13.22 10.77 6.29
C ILE A 27 12.13 10.11 7.14
N THR A 28 11.46 10.90 7.98
CA THR A 28 10.27 10.44 8.70
C THR A 28 9.08 10.42 7.74
N ILE A 29 8.78 9.24 7.19
CA ILE A 29 7.60 9.03 6.34
C ILE A 29 6.37 8.93 7.24
N ASN A 30 5.56 9.99 7.30
CA ASN A 30 4.33 10.07 8.10
C ASN A 30 3.06 9.70 7.30
N GLU A 31 3.20 9.09 6.13
CA GLU A 31 2.06 8.70 5.28
C GLU A 31 1.58 7.28 5.60
N THR A 32 0.30 7.15 5.93
CA THR A 32 -0.37 5.85 6.03
C THR A 32 -0.67 5.33 4.63
N LEU A 33 -0.03 4.24 4.24
CA LEU A 33 -0.28 3.58 2.96
C LEU A 33 -1.74 3.12 2.87
N LYS A 34 -2.50 3.65 1.90
CA LYS A 34 -3.89 3.24 1.65
C LYS A 34 -3.92 2.00 0.77
N ILE A 35 -4.32 0.87 1.35
CA ILE A 35 -4.48 -0.39 0.62
C ILE A 35 -5.92 -0.52 0.11
N ALA A 36 -6.06 -0.90 -1.16
CA ALA A 36 -7.36 -1.16 -1.77
C ALA A 36 -8.04 -2.39 -1.14
N LEU A 37 -9.37 -2.38 -1.11
CA LEU A 37 -10.13 -3.55 -0.69
C LEU A 37 -10.05 -4.66 -1.75
N PRO A 38 -10.10 -5.94 -1.35
CA PRO A 38 -10.20 -7.06 -2.30
C PRO A 38 -11.46 -6.98 -3.16
N ASP A 39 -11.38 -7.53 -4.36
CA ASP A 39 -12.56 -7.69 -5.22
C ASP A 39 -13.45 -8.86 -4.74
N LYS A 40 -14.71 -8.86 -5.17
CA LYS A 40 -15.61 -9.99 -4.88
C LYS A 40 -15.24 -11.19 -5.73
N TYR A 41 -15.06 -12.34 -5.09
CA TYR A 41 -14.80 -13.59 -5.81
C TYR A 41 -16.07 -14.06 -6.53
N GLN A 42 -15.99 -14.22 -7.85
CA GLN A 42 -17.13 -14.61 -8.69
C GLN A 42 -17.24 -16.12 -8.90
N GLY A 43 -16.27 -16.91 -8.42
CA GLY A 43 -16.30 -18.37 -8.51
C GLY A 43 -15.44 -18.96 -9.64
N SER A 44 -14.74 -18.14 -10.43
CA SER A 44 -13.87 -18.63 -11.49
C SER A 44 -12.48 -19.01 -10.95
N ARG A 45 -11.94 -20.14 -11.42
CA ARG A 45 -10.61 -20.61 -10.99
C ARG A 45 -9.49 -19.64 -11.39
N GLN A 46 -9.65 -18.91 -12.49
CA GLN A 46 -8.67 -17.94 -12.98
C GLN A 46 -8.54 -16.73 -12.04
N GLU A 47 -9.63 -16.32 -11.40
CA GLU A 47 -9.64 -15.18 -10.48
C GLU A 47 -9.25 -15.57 -9.04
N LEU A 48 -9.17 -16.87 -8.73
CA LEU A 48 -8.90 -17.35 -7.36
C LEU A 48 -7.52 -16.89 -6.88
N ASP A 49 -6.49 -17.06 -7.71
CA ASP A 49 -5.12 -16.69 -7.33
C ASP A 49 -5.01 -15.18 -7.10
N THR A 50 -5.63 -14.37 -7.96
CA THR A 50 -5.71 -12.92 -7.79
C THR A 50 -6.47 -12.52 -6.53
N PHE A 51 -7.60 -13.16 -6.25
CA PHE A 51 -8.39 -12.90 -5.05
C PHE A 51 -7.61 -13.22 -3.77
N LEU A 52 -6.91 -14.37 -3.74
CA LEU A 52 -6.08 -14.76 -2.60
C LEU A 52 -4.92 -13.78 -2.39
N LEU A 53 -4.28 -13.33 -3.47
CA LEU A 53 -3.22 -12.32 -3.40
C LEU A 53 -3.73 -11.00 -2.83
N GLN A 54 -4.92 -10.54 -3.25
CA GLN A 54 -5.54 -9.32 -2.71
C GLN A 54 -5.83 -9.45 -1.21
N LEU A 55 -6.32 -10.60 -0.75
CA LEU A 55 -6.54 -10.88 0.67
C LEU A 55 -5.22 -10.85 1.45
N GLU A 56 -4.18 -11.49 0.93
CA GLU A 56 -2.86 -11.52 1.57
C GLU A 56 -2.30 -10.11 1.75
N ILE A 57 -2.31 -9.30 0.68
CA ILE A 57 -1.86 -7.91 0.73
C ILE A 57 -2.68 -7.15 1.77
N TYR A 58 -4.01 -7.25 1.73
CA TYR A 58 -4.86 -6.53 2.69
C TYR A 58 -4.54 -6.92 4.15
N PHE A 59 -4.38 -8.21 4.45
CA PHE A 59 -4.10 -8.67 5.80
C PHE A 59 -2.72 -8.28 6.31
N ARG A 60 -1.71 -8.21 5.45
CA ARG A 60 -0.35 -7.80 5.85
C ARG A 60 -0.30 -6.33 6.28
N PHE A 61 -1.05 -5.47 5.60
CA PHE A 61 -1.06 -4.03 5.89
C PHE A 61 -2.11 -3.60 6.92
N ASN A 62 -3.07 -4.47 7.25
CA ASN A 62 -4.13 -4.19 8.23
C ASN A 62 -4.10 -5.20 9.39
N GLU A 63 -2.91 -5.71 9.73
CA GLU A 63 -2.79 -6.76 10.74
C GLU A 63 -3.34 -6.32 12.11
N ASP A 64 -3.20 -5.03 12.44
CA ASP A 64 -3.77 -4.37 13.61
C ASP A 64 -5.30 -4.51 13.71
N LYS A 65 -6.00 -4.64 12.57
CA LYS A 65 -7.46 -4.81 12.52
C LYS A 65 -7.91 -6.24 12.83
N PHE A 66 -7.00 -7.21 12.83
CA PHE A 66 -7.33 -8.63 12.94
C PHE A 66 -6.61 -9.29 14.10
N THR A 67 -7.28 -9.36 15.24
CA THR A 67 -6.74 -9.97 16.47
C THR A 67 -6.62 -11.49 16.41
N THR A 68 -7.38 -12.18 15.55
CA THR A 68 -7.38 -13.64 15.46
C THR A 68 -7.41 -14.11 14.00
N LYS A 69 -6.99 -15.37 13.76
CA LYS A 69 -7.13 -16.00 12.44
C LYS A 69 -8.59 -16.20 12.04
N GLU A 70 -9.46 -16.40 13.03
CA GLU A 70 -10.90 -16.55 12.81
C GLU A 70 -11.52 -15.25 12.27
N SER A 71 -11.16 -14.09 12.82
CA SER A 71 -11.68 -12.81 12.32
C SER A 71 -11.22 -12.51 10.89
N LYS A 72 -9.96 -12.86 10.52
CA LYS A 72 -9.49 -12.81 9.12
C LYS A 72 -10.34 -13.69 8.21
N SER A 73 -10.64 -14.91 8.66
CA SER A 73 -11.41 -15.89 7.87
C SER A 73 -12.85 -15.46 7.66
N ILE A 74 -13.55 -14.99 8.71
CA ILE A 74 -14.92 -14.46 8.63
C ILE A 74 -14.96 -13.24 7.71
N TRP A 75 -13.98 -12.36 7.81
CA TRP A 75 -13.89 -11.18 6.97
C TRP A 75 -13.65 -11.53 5.50
N ALA A 76 -12.69 -12.41 5.19
CA ALA A 76 -12.44 -12.90 3.83
C ALA A 76 -13.69 -13.57 3.24
N ALA A 77 -14.41 -14.35 4.05
CA ALA A 77 -15.63 -15.01 3.63
C ALA A 77 -16.72 -14.02 3.17
N SER A 78 -16.76 -12.79 3.69
CA SER A 78 -17.72 -11.76 3.26
C SER A 78 -17.55 -11.32 1.80
N TYR A 79 -16.40 -11.62 1.18
CA TYR A 79 -16.11 -11.36 -0.23
C TYR A 79 -16.51 -12.52 -1.16
N LEU A 80 -16.90 -13.67 -0.59
CA LEU A 80 -17.46 -14.77 -1.35
C LEU A 80 -18.92 -14.44 -1.70
N ARG A 81 -19.22 -14.32 -2.99
CA ARG A 81 -20.57 -13.97 -3.50
C ARG A 81 -21.66 -14.89 -2.96
N VAL A 82 -21.32 -16.15 -2.73
CA VAL A 82 -22.24 -17.22 -2.28
C VAL A 82 -22.85 -16.95 -0.90
N LEU A 83 -22.13 -16.26 0.01
CA LEU A 83 -22.63 -16.03 1.37
C LEU A 83 -23.74 -14.97 1.45
N LYS A 84 -23.83 -14.05 0.48
CA LYS A 84 -24.96 -13.11 0.40
C LYS A 84 -26.22 -13.81 -0.10
N ASP A 85 -26.10 -14.62 -1.15
CA ASP A 85 -27.24 -15.34 -1.72
C ASP A 85 -27.76 -16.42 -0.77
N LEU A 86 -26.90 -17.11 -0.01
CA LEU A 86 -27.33 -18.10 0.98
C LEU A 86 -28.03 -17.48 2.19
N ARG A 87 -27.57 -16.31 2.66
CA ARG A 87 -28.26 -15.59 3.73
C ARG A 87 -29.64 -15.14 3.28
N GLN A 88 -29.75 -14.59 2.07
CA GLN A 88 -31.04 -14.16 1.51
C GLN A 88 -32.00 -15.34 1.33
N ARG A 89 -31.52 -16.46 0.77
CA ARG A 89 -32.31 -17.69 0.61
C ARG A 89 -32.76 -18.31 1.94
N PHE A 90 -31.95 -18.20 2.99
CA PHE A 90 -32.33 -18.64 4.34
C PHE A 90 -33.44 -17.77 4.93
N VAL A 91 -33.35 -16.45 4.75
CA VAL A 91 -34.40 -15.51 5.19
C VAL A 91 -35.71 -15.77 4.43
N GLU A 92 -35.66 -15.89 3.10
CA GLU A 92 -36.84 -16.20 2.27
C GLU A 92 -37.44 -17.58 2.54
N SER A 93 -36.62 -18.58 2.89
CA SER A 93 -37.12 -19.92 3.24
C SER A 93 -37.73 -20.01 4.65
N SER A 94 -37.48 -18.99 5.50
CA SER A 94 -38.02 -18.93 6.86
C SER A 94 -39.40 -18.26 6.94
N GLU A 95 -39.82 -17.55 5.89
CA GLU A 95 -41.16 -16.97 5.75
C GLU A 95 -42.11 -17.98 5.10
N ILE A 96 -42.51 -19.02 5.85
CA ILE A 96 -43.64 -19.86 5.44
C ILE A 96 -44.93 -19.05 5.70
N PRO A 97 -45.77 -18.78 4.69
CA PRO A 97 -47.06 -18.13 4.94
C PRO A 97 -47.94 -19.09 5.73
N THR A 98 -48.26 -18.73 6.97
CA THR A 98 -49.35 -19.35 7.72
C THR A 98 -50.64 -18.98 7.00
N SER A 99 -51.17 -19.93 6.23
CA SER A 99 -52.48 -19.82 5.58
C SER A 99 -53.62 -19.96 6.59
#